data_AF-A0A358AQV1-F1
#
_entry.id   AF-A0A358AQV1-F1
#
_cell.length_a   1.000
_cell.length_b   1.000
_cell.length_c   1.000
_cell.angle_alpha   90.00
_cell.angle_beta   90.00
_cell.angle_gamma   90.00
#
_symmetry.space_group_name_H-M   'P 1'
#
loop_
_entity.id
_entity.type
_entity.pdbx_description
1 polymer ?
#
loop_
_entity_poly.entity_id
_entity_poly.type
_entity_poly.pdbx_seq_one_letter_code
_entity_poly.pdbx_strand_id
1 'polypeptide(L)'
;MAVSGIGTPSGLDQWFGTLKRPTEEVEGSNFQDALTGAIQEADRLYEVSAADTEALLAGEVDNLAQVMINGTKSEMALNLVVQVRNRIVDAYTEFMRMQV
;
A
#
# COMPACT_ATOMS: atom_id res chain seq x y z
N MET A 1 27.76 -31.25 51.22
CA MET A 1 27.39 -31.49 49.80
C MET A 1 25.96 -31.05 49.59
N ALA A 2 25.66 -30.56 48.38
CA ALA A 2 24.45 -29.85 47.91
C ALA A 2 24.42 -28.33 48.17
N VAL A 3 24.82 -27.57 47.14
CA VAL A 3 24.64 -26.13 47.00
C VAL A 3 23.17 -25.84 46.70
N SER A 4 22.48 -25.15 47.62
CA SER A 4 21.16 -24.54 47.37
C SER A 4 21.37 -23.04 47.21
N GLY A 5 21.44 -22.58 45.97
CA GLY A 5 21.83 -21.21 45.65
C GLY A 5 21.41 -20.76 44.26
N ILE A 6 20.27 -21.22 43.75
CA ILE A 6 19.59 -20.60 42.61
C ILE A 6 18.09 -20.60 42.95
N GLY A 7 17.68 -19.59 43.72
CA GLY A 7 16.28 -19.18 43.73
C GLY A 7 15.93 -18.71 42.33
N THR A 8 14.80 -19.16 41.81
CA THR A 8 14.21 -18.59 40.58
C THR A 8 14.20 -17.06 40.72
N PRO A 9 14.67 -16.29 39.72
CA PRO A 9 14.74 -14.84 39.87
C PRO A 9 13.32 -14.29 39.75
N SER A 10 12.66 -14.17 40.90
CA SER A 10 11.36 -13.53 41.14
C SER A 10 11.37 -12.01 40.88
N GLY A 11 12.25 -11.54 40.00
CA GLY A 11 12.37 -10.16 39.53
C GLY A 11 12.36 -10.02 38.01
N LEU A 12 12.29 -11.13 37.25
CA LEU A 12 12.18 -11.06 35.78
C LEU A 12 10.83 -10.47 35.33
N ASP A 13 9.78 -10.62 36.13
CA ASP A 13 8.45 -10.05 35.85
C ASP A 13 8.44 -8.51 35.86
N GLN A 14 9.37 -7.89 36.62
CA GLN A 14 9.52 -6.42 36.67
C GLN A 14 10.28 -5.88 35.45
N TRP A 15 11.13 -6.70 34.83
CA TRP A 15 11.89 -6.36 33.62
C TRP A 15 11.08 -6.59 32.35
N PHE A 16 10.18 -7.58 32.36
CA PHE A 16 9.18 -7.81 31.32
C PHE A 16 7.82 -7.22 31.69
N GLY A 17 7.85 -6.07 32.38
CA GLY A 17 6.68 -5.28 32.73
C GLY A 17 5.73 -5.25 31.55
N THR A 18 4.49 -5.66 31.82
CA THR A 18 3.39 -5.89 30.88
C THR A 18 3.55 -5.02 29.64
N LEU A 19 4.12 -5.59 28.58
CA LEU A 19 4.02 -5.05 27.24
C LEU A 19 2.56 -5.24 26.84
N LYS A 20 1.69 -4.39 27.41
CA LYS A 20 0.43 -4.02 26.82
C LYS A 20 0.82 -3.26 25.57
N ARG A 21 1.21 -4.03 24.56
CA ARG A 21 1.25 -3.61 23.18
C ARG A 21 -0.10 -2.90 23.02
N PRO A 22 -0.12 -1.59 22.72
CA PRO A 22 -1.37 -0.99 22.30
C PRO A 22 -1.81 -1.88 21.15
N THR A 23 -2.89 -2.63 21.35
CA THR A 23 -3.86 -2.74 20.28
C THR A 23 -4.32 -1.30 20.08
N GLU A 24 -3.49 -0.50 19.41
CA GLU A 24 -4.02 0.28 18.31
C GLU A 24 -4.78 -0.77 17.53
N GLU A 25 -6.09 -0.81 17.74
CA GLU A 25 -6.99 -1.06 16.64
C GLU A 25 -6.42 -0.16 15.56
N VAL A 26 -5.59 -0.76 14.71
CA VAL A 26 -5.40 -0.25 13.39
C VAL A 26 -6.83 -0.20 12.91
N GLU A 27 -7.47 0.97 12.99
CA GLU A 27 -8.50 1.38 12.06
C GLU A 27 -7.83 1.19 10.71
N GLY A 28 -7.79 -0.06 10.28
CA GLY A 28 -7.24 -0.46 9.03
C GLY A 28 -8.20 0.17 8.08
N SER A 29 -7.80 1.31 7.51
CA SER A 29 -8.24 1.72 6.19
C SER A 29 -8.51 0.42 5.44
N ASN A 30 -9.78 0.13 5.17
CA ASN A 30 -10.12 -1.17 4.63
C ASN A 30 -9.29 -1.32 3.35
N PHE A 31 -8.86 -2.54 3.02
CA PHE A 31 -8.15 -2.75 1.76
C PHE A 31 -8.93 -2.16 0.57
N GLN A 32 -10.26 -2.20 0.65
CA GLN A 32 -11.17 -1.53 -0.27
C GLN A 32 -10.96 0.00 -0.33
N ASP A 33 -10.80 0.68 0.80
CA ASP A 33 -10.58 2.12 0.87
C ASP A 33 -9.22 2.49 0.28
N ALA A 34 -8.18 1.73 0.61
CA ALA A 34 -6.84 1.91 0.06
C ALA A 34 -6.81 1.67 -1.47
N LEU A 35 -7.50 0.63 -1.93
CA LEU A 35 -7.63 0.33 -3.35
C LEU A 35 -8.43 1.41 -4.09
N THR A 36 -9.53 1.87 -3.51
CA THR A 36 -10.36 2.94 -4.08
C THR A 36 -9.56 4.23 -4.19
N GLY A 37 -8.80 4.59 -3.15
CA GLY A 37 -7.89 5.73 -3.16
C GLY A 37 -6.81 5.61 -4.23
N ALA A 38 -6.21 4.43 -4.41
CA ALA A 38 -5.21 4.19 -5.45
C ALA A 38 -5.77 4.33 -6.88
N ILE A 39 -7.01 3.88 -7.12
CA ILE A 39 -7.68 4.05 -8.41
C ILE A 39 -7.95 5.53 -8.68
N GLN A 40 -8.49 6.26 -7.70
CA GLN A 40 -8.73 7.71 -7.83
C GLN A 40 -7.45 8.51 -8.06
N GLU A 41 -6.34 8.08 -7.47
CA GLU A 41 -5.04 8.70 -7.70
C GLU A 41 -4.51 8.40 -9.11
N ALA A 42 -4.70 7.18 -9.61
CA ALA A 42 -4.33 6.84 -10.98
C ALA A 42 -5.11 7.69 -12.01
N ASP A 43 -6.41 7.88 -11.80
CA ASP A 43 -7.25 8.75 -12.65
C ASP A 43 -6.76 10.21 -12.62
N ARG A 44 -6.43 10.72 -11.43
CA ARG A 44 -5.85 12.08 -11.31
C ARG A 44 -4.51 12.22 -12.02
N LEU A 45 -3.62 11.24 -11.88
CA LEU A 45 -2.34 11.25 -12.56
C LEU A 45 -2.53 11.27 -14.08
N TYR A 46 -3.46 10.47 -14.59
CA TYR A 46 -3.81 10.47 -16.01
C TYR A 46 -4.26 11.84 -16.51
N GLU A 47 -5.16 12.51 -15.78
CA GLU A 47 -5.68 13.83 -16.15
C GLU A 47 -4.57 14.90 -16.14
N VAL A 48 -3.70 14.88 -15.12
CA VAL A 48 -2.52 15.76 -15.05
C VAL A 48 -1.58 15.51 -16.23
N SER A 49 -1.27 14.26 -16.53
CA SER A 49 -0.41 13.91 -17.66
C SER A 49 -1.02 14.31 -19.01
N ALA A 50 -2.34 14.23 -19.16
CA ALA A 50 -3.02 14.65 -20.37
C ALA A 50 -2.93 16.17 -20.56
N ALA A 51 -3.20 16.94 -19.50
CA ALA A 51 -3.06 18.40 -19.51
C ALA A 51 -1.61 18.84 -19.79
N ASP A 52 -0.64 18.19 -19.16
CA ASP A 52 0.79 18.45 -19.38
C ASP A 52 1.22 18.15 -20.83
N THR A 53 0.66 17.10 -21.43
CA THR A 53 0.90 16.75 -22.84
C THR A 53 0.29 17.79 -23.78
N GLU A 54 -0.91 18.28 -23.47
CA GLU A 54 -1.57 19.33 -24.26
C GLU A 54 -0.80 20.65 -24.20
N ALA A 55 -0.35 21.06 -23.02
CA ALA A 55 0.52 22.23 -22.84
C ALA A 55 1.83 22.07 -23.62
N LEU A 56 2.40 20.87 -23.66
CA LEU A 56 3.64 20.58 -24.40
C LEU A 56 3.44 20.82 -25.90
N LEU A 57 2.34 20.32 -26.45
CA LEU A 57 2.00 20.48 -27.87
C LEU A 57 1.70 21.93 -28.22
N ALA A 58 1.14 22.69 -27.29
CA ALA A 58 0.92 24.14 -27.43
C ALA A 58 2.21 24.97 -27.34
N GLY A 59 3.33 24.37 -26.91
CA GLY A 59 4.61 25.05 -26.71
C GLY A 59 4.67 25.89 -25.44
N GLU A 60 3.72 25.71 -24.52
CA GLU A 60 3.59 26.48 -23.27
C GLU A 60 4.32 25.81 -22.08
N VAL A 61 5.22 24.86 -22.35
CA VAL A 61 5.88 24.08 -21.29
C VAL A 61 7.23 24.67 -20.92
N ASP A 62 7.28 25.28 -19.74
CA ASP A 62 8.52 25.75 -19.11
C ASP A 62 9.40 24.58 -18.62
N ASN A 63 8.82 23.41 -18.37
CA ASN A 63 9.51 22.27 -17.76
C ASN A 63 9.14 20.92 -18.40
N LEU A 64 9.80 20.60 -19.52
CA LEU A 64 9.66 19.32 -20.23
C LEU A 64 9.94 18.10 -19.32
N ALA A 65 10.88 18.21 -18.38
CA ALA A 65 11.22 17.10 -17.48
C ALA A 65 10.04 16.73 -16.58
N GLN A 66 9.27 17.73 -16.12
CA GLN A 66 8.08 17.50 -15.31
C GLN A 66 6.98 16.75 -16.08
N VAL A 67 6.74 17.15 -17.33
CA VAL A 67 5.77 16.48 -18.22
C VAL A 67 6.15 15.00 -18.42
N MET A 68 7.42 14.72 -18.69
CA MET A 68 7.92 13.36 -18.85
C MET A 68 7.80 12.52 -17.57
N ILE A 69 8.07 13.12 -16.41
CA ILE A 69 7.89 12.46 -15.10
C ILE A 69 6.43 12.15 -14.85
N ASN A 70 5.52 13.10 -15.11
CA ASN A 70 4.10 12.93 -14.90
C ASN A 70 3.51 11.88 -15.84
N GLY A 71 3.96 11.84 -17.10
CA GLY A 71 3.63 10.77 -18.03
C GLY A 71 4.08 9.40 -17.54
N THR A 72 5.34 9.28 -17.10
CA THR A 72 5.88 8.01 -16.57
C THR A 72 5.11 7.52 -15.34
N LYS A 73 4.76 8.43 -14.42
CA LYS A 73 3.95 8.11 -13.23
C LYS A 73 2.57 7.60 -13.62
N SER A 74 1.93 8.24 -14.58
CA SER A 74 0.57 7.88 -15.05
C SER A 74 0.56 6.50 -15.69
N GLU A 75 1.55 6.20 -16.54
CA GLU A 75 1.70 4.89 -17.16
C GLU A 75 1.92 3.79 -16.10
N MET A 76 2.79 4.03 -15.12
CA MET A 76 3.03 3.09 -14.04
C MET A 76 1.77 2.85 -13.19
N ALA A 77 1.04 3.92 -12.83
CA ALA A 77 -0.18 3.84 -12.06
C ALA A 77 -1.27 3.04 -12.81
N LEU A 78 -1.47 3.30 -14.10
CA LEU A 78 -2.41 2.57 -14.93
C LEU A 78 -2.06 1.08 -15.02
N ASN A 79 -0.78 0.76 -15.24
CA ASN A 79 -0.30 -0.62 -15.27
C ASN A 79 -0.53 -1.35 -13.96
N LEU A 80 -0.38 -0.67 -12.82
CA LEU A 80 -0.69 -1.22 -11.51
C LEU A 80 -2.19 -1.52 -11.37
N VAL A 81 -3.07 -0.58 -11.77
CA VAL A 81 -4.53 -0.77 -11.73
C VAL A 81 -4.95 -1.99 -12.55
N VAL A 82 -4.38 -2.17 -13.75
CA VAL A 82 -4.66 -3.34 -14.60
C VAL A 82 -4.25 -4.65 -13.91
N GLN A 83 -3.07 -4.68 -13.28
CA GLN A 83 -2.61 -5.86 -12.54
C GLN A 83 -3.52 -6.20 -11.36
N VAL A 84 -3.94 -5.19 -10.60
CA VAL A 84 -4.86 -5.39 -9.47
C VAL A 84 -6.22 -5.88 -9.94
N ARG A 85 -6.77 -5.27 -11.00
CA ARG A 85 -8.02 -5.72 -11.63
C ARG A 85 -7.94 -7.20 -12.02
N ASN A 86 -6.87 -7.59 -12.71
CA ASN A 86 -6.67 -8.97 -13.12
C ASN A 86 -6.61 -9.90 -11.91
N ARG A 87 -5.86 -9.53 -10.86
CA ARG A 87 -5.74 -10.34 -9.65
C ARG A 87 -7.08 -10.54 -8.92
N ILE A 88 -7.94 -9.52 -8.91
CA ILE A 88 -9.28 -9.60 -8.31
C ILE A 88 -10.18 -10.54 -9.13
N VAL A 89 -10.16 -10.43 -10.45
CA VAL A 89 -10.92 -11.32 -11.36
C VAL A 89 -10.45 -12.77 -11.21
N ASP A 90 -9.14 -12.99 -11.12
CA ASP A 90 -8.55 -14.32 -10.91
C ASP A 90 -8.97 -14.89 -9.55
N ALA A 91 -8.91 -14.10 -8.48
CA ALA A 91 -9.31 -14.53 -7.14
C ALA A 91 -10.80 -14.91 -7.09
N TYR A 92 -11.66 -14.16 -7.76
CA TYR A 92 -13.08 -14.49 -7.90
C TYR A 92 -13.28 -15.80 -8.67
N THR A 93 -12.56 -15.98 -9.77
CA THR A 93 -12.62 -17.18 -10.60
C THR A 93 -12.12 -18.42 -9.86
N GLU A 94 -11.05 -18.30 -9.08
CA GLU A 94 -10.49 -19.39 -8.27
C GLU A 94 -11.45 -19.82 -7.17
N PHE A 95 -12.11 -18.88 -6.49
CA PHE A 95 -13.12 -19.20 -5.48
C PHE A 95 -14.29 -20.01 -6.07
N MET A 96 -14.74 -19.66 -7.28
CA MET A 96 -15.78 -20.43 -7.97
C MET A 96 -15.34 -21.85 -8.35
N ARG A 97 -14.04 -22.06 -8.63
CA ARG A 97 -13.48 -23.37 -8.96
C ARG A 97 -13.28 -24.28 -7.74
N MET A 98 -13.20 -23.72 -6.53
CA MET A 98 -13.11 -24.51 -5.29
C MET A 98 -14.42 -25.20 -4.89
N GLN A 99 -15.58 -24.77 -5.42
CA GLN A 99 -16.90 -25.26 -5.00
C GLN A 99 -17.49 -26.40 -5.86
N VAL A 100 -16.67 -27.14 -6.61
CA VAL A 100 -17.10 -28.39 -7.28
C VAL A 100 -16.47 -29.62 -6.64
#